data_AF-A0A2V9JUN0-F1
#
_entry.id   AF-A0A2V9JUN0-F1
#
_cell.length_a   1.000
_cell.length_b   1.000
_cell.length_c   1.000
_cell.angle_alpha   90.00
_cell.angle_beta   90.00
_cell.angle_gamma   90.00
#
_symmetry.space_group_name_H-M   'P 1'
#
loop_
_entity.id
_entity.type
_entity.pdbx_description
1 polymer ?
#
loop_
_entity_poly.entity_id
_entity_poly.type
_entity_poly.pdbx_seq_one_letter_code
_entity_poly.pdbx_strand_id
1 'polypeptide(L)'
;MRRAKWALLTLVAACSSAVAGLGQPFIFQAKHEHWRGHCSGTLTIGDTGIEYASDKAGHSRKWSYRDLKRIDIESPKKLRLQTYEDRKYLRWQERDFELEIAGGEVTEAVYRLLLAKSTRPLVARVPYPAAAALFTLPVKHRHRLGGCQGNLKVEGERIAYETEHEGDARIWLYRDIS
;
A
#
# COMPACT_ATOMS: atom_id res chain seq x y z
N MET A 1 42.20 28.14 -48.72
CA MET A 1 41.63 28.27 -47.37
C MET A 1 40.10 28.20 -47.48
N ARG A 2 39.47 27.07 -47.17
CA ARG A 2 38.00 26.87 -47.28
C ARG A 2 37.49 26.38 -45.93
N ARG A 3 36.58 27.14 -45.31
CA ARG A 3 35.96 26.85 -44.01
C ARG A 3 34.79 25.89 -44.19
N ALA A 4 34.76 24.83 -43.39
CA ALA A 4 33.66 23.87 -43.30
C ALA A 4 32.45 24.50 -42.59
N LYS A 5 31.25 24.31 -43.15
CA LYS A 5 29.97 24.64 -42.51
C LYS A 5 29.34 23.33 -42.04
N TRP A 6 29.13 23.20 -40.73
CA TRP A 6 28.44 22.08 -40.10
C TRP A 6 26.93 22.36 -40.10
N ALA A 7 26.14 21.45 -40.66
CA ALA A 7 24.68 21.49 -40.57
C ALA A 7 24.23 20.73 -39.32
N LEU A 8 23.59 21.43 -38.38
CA LEU A 8 22.92 20.83 -37.23
C LEU A 8 21.61 20.19 -37.69
N LEU A 9 21.45 18.88 -37.50
CA LEU A 9 20.14 18.23 -37.51
C LEU A 9 19.52 18.37 -36.11
N THR A 10 18.41 19.08 -36.00
CA THR A 10 17.55 19.11 -34.82
C THR A 10 16.66 17.86 -34.81
N LEU A 11 16.94 16.93 -33.87
CA LEU A 11 16.07 15.80 -33.58
C LEU A 11 14.99 16.26 -32.59
N VAL A 12 13.73 16.34 -33.03
CA VAL A 12 12.58 16.58 -32.15
C VAL A 12 12.30 15.29 -31.39
N ALA A 13 12.59 15.28 -30.09
CA ALA A 13 12.22 14.19 -29.19
C ALA A 13 10.73 14.31 -28.84
N ALA A 14 9.92 13.42 -29.40
CA ALA A 14 8.53 13.24 -28.99
C ALA A 14 8.50 12.58 -27.61
N CYS A 15 8.20 13.35 -26.56
CA CYS A 15 7.85 12.82 -25.24
C CYS A 15 6.55 12.03 -25.36
N SER A 16 6.64 10.71 -25.47
CA SER A 16 5.50 9.82 -25.26
C SER A 16 5.25 9.74 -23.75
N SER A 17 4.23 10.47 -23.28
CA SER A 17 3.71 10.28 -21.92
C SER A 17 3.07 8.90 -21.83
N ALA A 18 3.75 7.95 -21.19
CA ALA A 18 3.17 6.65 -20.87
C ALA A 18 2.13 6.85 -19.76
N VAL A 19 0.85 6.82 -20.13
CA VAL A 19 -0.24 6.66 -19.16
C VAL A 19 -0.19 5.19 -18.71
N ALA A 20 0.27 4.94 -17.48
CA ALA A 20 0.16 3.64 -16.87
C ALA A 20 -1.33 3.28 -16.73
N GLY A 21 -1.80 2.33 -17.53
CA GLY A 21 -3.18 1.87 -17.48
C GLY A 21 -3.49 1.22 -16.13
N LEU A 22 -4.59 1.63 -15.50
CA LEU A 22 -5.26 0.87 -14.45
C LEU A 22 -5.78 -0.44 -15.06
N GLY A 23 -5.01 -1.51 -14.93
CA GLY A 23 -5.38 -2.80 -15.54
C GLY A 23 -4.30 -3.88 -15.49
N GLN A 24 -3.04 -3.53 -15.24
CA GLN A 24 -2.00 -4.53 -14.99
C GLN A 24 -1.87 -4.78 -13.48
N PRO A 25 -1.86 -6.05 -13.03
CA PRO A 25 -1.64 -6.34 -11.63
C PRO A 25 -0.21 -5.98 -11.22
N PHE A 26 -0.06 -5.46 -10.02
CA PHE A 26 1.25 -5.25 -9.41
C PHE A 26 1.76 -6.57 -8.83
N ILE A 27 2.97 -6.96 -9.22
CA ILE A 27 3.56 -8.25 -8.85
C ILE A 27 4.82 -7.97 -8.01
N PHE A 28 4.88 -8.63 -6.85
CA PHE A 28 5.97 -8.52 -5.90
C PHE A 28 6.46 -9.90 -5.48
N GLN A 29 7.75 -10.00 -5.14
CA GLN A 29 8.20 -11.11 -4.31
C GLN A 29 7.87 -10.77 -2.86
N ALA A 30 7.19 -11.68 -2.17
CA ALA A 30 6.76 -11.49 -0.80
C ALA A 30 7.08 -12.71 0.06
N LYS A 31 7.28 -12.48 1.35
CA LYS A 31 7.43 -13.49 2.38
C LYS A 31 6.21 -13.44 3.28
N HIS A 32 5.70 -14.61 3.64
CA HIS A 32 4.66 -14.74 4.63
C HIS A 32 5.22 -15.50 5.84
N GLU A 33 5.23 -14.85 6.99
CA GLU A 33 5.56 -15.50 8.26
C GLU A 33 4.36 -16.28 8.80
N HIS A 34 4.62 -17.49 9.26
CA HIS A 34 3.67 -18.29 10.00
C HIS A 34 4.33 -18.87 11.25
N TRP A 35 3.52 -19.43 12.15
CA TRP A 35 3.98 -19.89 13.47
C TRP A 35 5.10 -20.96 13.48
N ARG A 36 5.50 -21.49 12.31
CA ARG A 36 6.58 -22.47 12.10
C ARG A 36 7.51 -22.07 10.94
N GLY A 37 7.91 -20.80 10.90
CA GLY A 37 8.88 -20.28 9.94
C GLY A 37 8.26 -19.35 8.89
N HIS A 38 8.93 -19.24 7.75
CA HIS A 38 8.49 -18.39 6.65
C HIS A 38 8.27 -19.21 5.38
N CYS A 39 7.44 -18.68 4.49
CA CYS A 39 7.34 -19.13 3.11
C CYS A 39 7.54 -17.93 2.19
N SER A 40 8.18 -18.16 1.06
CA SER A 40 8.37 -17.14 0.04
C SER A 40 7.35 -17.37 -1.07
N GLY A 41 6.99 -16.31 -1.76
CA GLY A 41 5.96 -16.39 -2.78
C GLY A 41 5.85 -15.13 -3.60
N THR A 42 4.94 -15.18 -4.56
CA THR A 42 4.60 -14.04 -5.40
C THR A 42 3.29 -13.43 -4.92
N LEU A 43 3.33 -12.15 -4.56
CA LEU A 43 2.17 -11.34 -4.22
C LEU A 43 1.71 -10.57 -5.45
N THR A 44 0.46 -10.77 -5.85
CA THR A 44 -0.19 -10.11 -6.98
C THR A 44 -1.35 -9.27 -6.46
N ILE A 45 -1.31 -7.97 -6.73
CA ILE A 45 -2.38 -7.02 -6.38
C ILE A 45 -2.99 -6.51 -7.68
N GLY A 46 -4.22 -6.90 -7.98
CA GLY A 46 -4.91 -6.53 -9.22
C GLY A 46 -6.32 -6.02 -8.97
N ASP A 47 -7.03 -5.66 -10.03
CA ASP A 47 -8.35 -5.04 -9.95
C ASP A 47 -9.43 -5.89 -9.27
N THR A 48 -9.28 -7.22 -9.29
CA THR A 48 -10.27 -8.16 -8.73
C THR A 48 -9.96 -8.58 -7.31
N GLY A 49 -8.74 -8.36 -6.83
CA GLY A 49 -8.31 -8.82 -5.51
C GLY A 49 -6.80 -8.98 -5.36
N ILE A 50 -6.44 -9.70 -4.29
CA ILE A 50 -5.06 -9.94 -3.89
C ILE A 50 -4.81 -11.45 -3.90
N GLU A 51 -3.70 -11.87 -4.48
CA GLU A 51 -3.29 -13.27 -4.56
C GLU A 51 -1.85 -13.44 -4.05
N TYR A 52 -1.65 -14.40 -3.16
CA TYR A 52 -0.35 -14.83 -2.70
C TYR A 52 -0.11 -16.27 -3.14
N ALA A 53 0.81 -16.46 -4.08
CA ALA A 53 1.23 -17.78 -4.56
C ALA A 53 2.53 -18.18 -3.84
N SER A 54 2.43 -19.11 -2.90
CA SER A 54 3.59 -19.60 -2.14
C SER A 54 4.33 -20.70 -2.90
N ASP A 55 5.64 -20.78 -2.68
CA ASP A 55 6.50 -21.91 -3.04
C ASP A 55 6.09 -23.23 -2.36
N LYS A 56 5.43 -23.17 -1.19
CA LYS A 56 4.98 -24.32 -0.42
C LYS A 56 3.53 -24.70 -0.74
N ALA A 57 3.31 -25.99 -1.00
CA ALA A 57 1.98 -26.53 -1.26
C ALA A 57 1.00 -26.22 -0.12
N GLY A 58 -0.20 -25.74 -0.46
CA GLY A 58 -1.27 -25.44 0.49
C GLY A 58 -1.17 -24.07 1.19
N HIS A 59 -0.14 -23.28 0.92
CA HIS A 59 0.04 -21.93 1.47
C HIS A 59 -0.40 -20.79 0.53
N SER A 60 -0.71 -21.11 -0.73
CA SER A 60 -1.25 -20.13 -1.67
C SER A 60 -2.68 -19.73 -1.30
N ARG A 61 -2.99 -18.44 -1.42
CA ARG A 61 -4.31 -17.88 -1.11
C ARG A 61 -4.67 -16.81 -2.12
N LYS A 62 -5.97 -16.68 -2.36
CA LYS A 62 -6.55 -15.65 -3.20
C LYS A 62 -7.74 -15.06 -2.46
N TRP A 63 -7.79 -13.74 -2.41
CA TRP A 63 -8.85 -12.99 -1.75
C TRP A 63 -9.43 -11.99 -2.73
N SER A 64 -10.76 -11.99 -2.88
CA SER A 64 -11.43 -10.82 -3.42
C SER A 64 -11.43 -9.70 -2.36
N TYR A 65 -11.60 -8.45 -2.78
CA TYR A 65 -11.68 -7.34 -1.82
C TYR A 65 -12.83 -7.46 -0.81
N ARG A 66 -13.86 -8.25 -1.12
CA ARG A 66 -15.00 -8.50 -0.23
C ARG A 66 -14.67 -9.51 0.88
N ASP A 67 -13.68 -10.37 0.65
CA ASP A 67 -13.24 -11.41 1.58
C ASP A 67 -12.27 -10.87 2.65
N LEU A 68 -11.83 -9.62 2.48
CA LEU A 68 -10.93 -8.93 3.39
C LEU A 68 -11.73 -8.03 4.32
N LYS A 69 -11.58 -8.19 5.63
CA LYS A 69 -12.15 -7.29 6.65
C LYS A 69 -11.47 -5.93 6.62
N ARG A 70 -10.15 -5.93 6.42
CA ARG A 70 -9.31 -4.75 6.46
C ARG A 70 -7.98 -5.03 5.77
N ILE A 71 -7.46 -4.00 5.11
CA ILE A 71 -6.12 -3.98 4.54
C ILE A 71 -5.32 -2.92 5.30
N ASP A 72 -4.16 -3.29 5.82
CA ASP A 72 -3.28 -2.40 6.57
C ASP A 72 -1.91 -2.37 5.89
N ILE A 73 -1.54 -1.23 5.31
CA ILE A 73 -0.20 -0.99 4.75
C ILE A 73 0.67 -0.54 5.92
N GLU A 74 1.36 -1.48 6.56
CA GLU A 74 2.14 -1.21 7.77
C GLU A 74 3.46 -0.48 7.49
N SER A 75 4.04 -0.72 6.31
CA SER A 75 5.22 -0.01 5.80
C SER A 75 5.28 -0.13 4.27
N PRO A 76 6.19 0.55 3.57
CA PRO A 76 6.35 0.38 2.12
C PRO A 76 6.65 -1.08 1.73
N LYS A 77 7.13 -1.90 2.67
CA LYS A 77 7.44 -3.32 2.43
C LYS A 77 6.55 -4.26 3.21
N LYS A 78 5.51 -3.80 3.90
CA LYS A 78 4.75 -4.66 4.80
C LYS A 78 3.25 -4.42 4.66
N LEU A 79 2.53 -5.48 4.34
CA LEU A 79 1.09 -5.51 4.17
C LEU A 79 0.48 -6.52 5.12
N ARG A 80 -0.55 -6.13 5.85
CA ARG A 80 -1.34 -7.03 6.69
C ARG A 80 -2.77 -7.10 6.16
N LEU A 81 -3.20 -8.32 5.86
CA LEU A 81 -4.54 -8.62 5.37
C LEU A 81 -5.32 -9.32 6.48
N GLN A 82 -6.39 -8.68 6.96
CA GLN A 82 -7.31 -9.27 7.92
C GLN A 82 -8.47 -9.90 7.14
N THR A 83 -8.69 -11.20 7.33
CA THR A 83 -9.66 -11.98 6.53
C THR A 83 -10.87 -12.40 7.36
N TYR A 84 -11.98 -12.79 6.69
CA TYR A 84 -13.12 -13.46 7.34
C TYR A 84 -12.85 -14.93 7.64
N GLU A 85 -11.71 -15.50 7.25
CA GLU A 85 -11.45 -16.93 7.43
C GLU A 85 -11.19 -17.27 8.90
N ASP A 86 -11.97 -18.21 9.42
CA ASP A 86 -11.76 -18.77 10.75
C ASP A 86 -10.54 -19.71 10.77
N ARG A 87 -9.73 -19.63 11.84
CA ARG A 87 -8.71 -20.64 12.10
C ARG A 87 -9.37 -21.98 12.43
N LYS A 88 -9.06 -23.02 11.65
CA LYS A 88 -9.64 -24.38 11.75
C LYS A 88 -9.67 -24.98 13.17
N TYR A 89 -8.74 -24.58 14.05
CA TYR A 89 -8.61 -25.09 15.42
C TYR A 89 -8.87 -24.05 16.52
N LEU A 90 -9.01 -22.76 16.18
CA LEU A 90 -9.37 -21.70 17.12
C LEU A 90 -10.50 -20.88 16.48
N ARG A 91 -11.75 -21.31 16.70
CA ARG A 91 -12.99 -20.71 16.15
C ARG A 91 -13.27 -19.25 16.58
N TRP A 92 -12.31 -18.61 17.25
CA TRP A 92 -12.43 -17.25 17.80
C TRP A 92 -11.27 -16.34 17.39
N GLN A 93 -10.29 -16.85 16.63
CA GLN A 93 -9.19 -16.05 16.10
C GLN A 93 -9.32 -15.93 14.60
N GLU A 94 -9.57 -14.69 14.16
CA GLU A 94 -9.54 -14.31 12.76
C GLU A 94 -8.13 -14.54 12.20
N ARG A 95 -8.06 -14.94 10.93
CA ARG A 95 -6.76 -15.19 10.29
C ARG A 95 -6.23 -13.92 9.65
N ASP A 96 -5.19 -13.38 10.26
CA ASP A 96 -4.36 -12.34 9.68
C ASP A 96 -3.25 -12.96 8.82
N PHE A 97 -3.03 -12.36 7.66
CA PHE A 97 -1.91 -12.65 6.78
C PHE A 97 -0.97 -11.46 6.73
N GLU A 98 0.20 -11.63 7.33
CA GLU A 98 1.28 -10.67 7.27
C GLU A 98 2.21 -11.02 6.10
N LEU A 99 2.39 -10.06 5.19
CA LEU A 99 3.15 -10.21 3.96
C LEU A 99 4.25 -9.14 3.92
N GLU A 100 5.49 -9.57 3.85
CA GLU A 100 6.67 -8.71 3.71
C GLU A 100 7.16 -8.74 2.26
N ILE A 101 7.15 -7.60 1.58
CA ILE A 101 7.65 -7.44 0.21
C ILE A 101 9.18 -7.46 0.22
N ALA A 102 9.74 -8.51 -0.38
CA ALA A 102 11.18 -8.71 -0.51
C ALA A 102 11.79 -7.96 -1.71
N GLY A 103 10.99 -7.65 -2.73
CA GLY A 103 11.42 -6.92 -3.93
C GLY A 103 10.39 -5.87 -4.36
N GLY A 104 10.80 -4.60 -4.37
CA GLY A 104 9.93 -3.45 -4.61
C GLY A 104 9.35 -2.86 -3.32
N GLU A 105 8.29 -2.06 -3.48
CA GLU A 105 7.56 -1.42 -2.38
C GLU A 105 6.12 -1.08 -2.80
N VAL A 106 5.25 -0.89 -1.82
CA VAL A 106 3.89 -0.38 -2.00
C VAL A 106 3.97 1.10 -2.39
N THR A 107 4.08 1.35 -3.69
CA THR A 107 4.10 2.69 -4.26
C THR A 107 2.72 3.37 -4.15
N GLU A 108 2.68 4.67 -4.45
CA GLU A 108 1.42 5.41 -4.52
C GLU A 108 0.42 4.78 -5.50
N ALA A 109 0.89 4.22 -6.62
CA ALA A 109 0.03 3.58 -7.60
C ALA A 109 -0.70 2.35 -7.01
N VAL A 110 0.01 1.53 -6.22
CA VAL A 110 -0.56 0.39 -5.50
C VAL A 110 -1.56 0.87 -4.46
N TYR A 111 -1.18 1.90 -3.68
CA TYR A 111 -2.07 2.50 -2.69
C TYR A 111 -3.37 3.00 -3.33
N ARG A 112 -3.30 3.73 -4.45
CA ARG A 112 -4.48 4.23 -5.16
C ARG A 112 -5.35 3.10 -5.72
N LEU A 113 -4.75 2.01 -6.22
CA LEU A 113 -5.50 0.83 -6.62
C LEU A 113 -6.26 0.23 -5.43
N LEU A 114 -5.59 0.00 -4.31
CA LEU A 114 -6.21 -0.53 -3.10
C LEU A 114 -7.31 0.40 -2.58
N LEU A 115 -7.08 1.71 -2.61
CA LEU A 115 -8.05 2.71 -2.20
C LEU A 115 -9.32 2.65 -3.05
N ALA A 116 -9.16 2.52 -4.37
CA ALA A 116 -10.25 2.48 -5.33
C ALA A 116 -11.05 1.18 -5.28
N LYS A 117 -10.42 0.05 -4.97
CA LYS A 117 -11.06 -1.28 -5.02
C LYS A 117 -11.50 -1.82 -3.66
N SER A 118 -10.89 -1.35 -2.57
CA SER A 118 -11.27 -1.80 -1.24
C SER A 118 -12.66 -1.27 -0.88
N THR A 119 -13.60 -2.19 -0.66
CA THR A 119 -14.92 -1.89 -0.10
C THR A 119 -14.92 -1.81 1.43
N ARG A 120 -13.78 -2.12 2.04
CA ARG A 120 -13.58 -2.21 3.49
C ARG A 120 -12.46 -1.27 3.92
N PRO A 121 -12.26 -1.06 5.23
CA PRO A 121 -11.25 -0.13 5.69
C PRO A 121 -9.86 -0.42 5.14
N LEU A 122 -9.23 0.64 4.63
CA LEU A 122 -7.84 0.65 4.19
C LEU A 122 -7.08 1.61 5.09
N VAL A 123 -6.22 1.06 5.93
CA VAL A 123 -5.34 1.84 6.79
C VAL A 123 -3.97 1.88 6.13
N ALA A 124 -3.38 3.07 6.03
CA ALA A 124 -1.99 3.21 5.60
C ALA A 124 -1.17 3.86 6.69
N ARG A 125 -0.04 3.23 7.04
CA ARG A 125 0.95 3.74 8.00
C ARG A 125 2.09 4.51 7.32
N VAL A 126 1.97 4.68 6.02
CA VAL A 126 2.92 5.32 5.14
C VAL A 126 2.24 6.58 4.59
N PRO A 127 2.93 7.74 4.60
CA PRO A 127 2.39 8.93 3.97
C PRO A 127 2.37 8.73 2.45
N TYR A 128 1.19 8.93 1.85
CA TYR A 128 1.01 8.96 0.40
C TYR A 128 0.56 10.35 -0.03
N PRO A 129 1.06 10.87 -1.17
CA PRO A 129 0.65 12.17 -1.68
C PRO A 129 -0.87 12.34 -1.76
N ALA A 130 -1.30 13.58 -1.56
CA ALA A 130 -2.69 13.93 -1.34
C ALA A 130 -3.12 15.10 -2.23
N ALA A 131 -4.44 15.32 -2.30
CA ALA A 131 -4.96 16.63 -2.62
C ALA A 131 -4.57 17.65 -1.52
N ALA A 132 -4.68 18.94 -1.82
CA ALA A 132 -4.39 19.98 -0.84
C ALA A 132 -5.24 19.80 0.43
N ALA A 133 -4.60 19.88 1.60
CA ALA A 133 -5.30 19.82 2.88
C ALA A 133 -6.24 21.03 3.00
N LEU A 134 -7.48 20.76 3.42
CA LEU A 134 -8.46 21.80 3.75
C LEU A 134 -8.00 22.58 4.99
N PHE A 135 -7.44 21.86 5.96
CA PHE A 135 -6.77 22.44 7.11
C PHE A 135 -5.72 21.49 7.68
N THR A 136 -4.74 22.07 8.38
CA THR A 136 -3.66 21.37 9.06
C THR A 136 -3.60 21.81 10.51
N LEU A 137 -3.61 20.87 11.45
CA LEU A 137 -3.56 21.14 12.88
C LEU A 137 -2.34 20.46 13.51
N PRO A 138 -1.51 21.18 14.29
CA PRO A 138 -0.49 20.52 15.10
C PRO A 138 -1.18 19.76 16.23
N VAL A 139 -0.94 18.45 16.32
CA VAL A 139 -1.53 17.57 17.34
C VAL A 139 -0.48 16.69 18.00
N LYS A 140 -0.82 16.16 19.19
CA LYS A 140 -0.04 15.13 19.87
C LYS A 140 -0.83 13.83 19.92
N HIS A 141 -0.28 12.78 19.31
CA HIS A 141 -0.80 11.42 19.44
C HIS A 141 -0.28 10.83 20.75
N ARG A 142 -1.20 10.43 21.65
CA ARG A 142 -0.86 9.87 22.96
C ARG A 142 -0.67 8.37 22.86
N HIS A 143 0.42 7.87 23.43
CA HIS A 143 0.67 6.44 23.58
C HIS A 143 0.39 6.00 25.03
N ARG A 144 0.56 4.71 25.31
CA ARG A 144 0.45 4.16 26.68
C ARG A 144 1.43 4.84 27.64
N LEU A 145 2.63 5.17 27.16
CA LEU A 145 3.62 5.98 27.85
C LEU A 145 4.14 7.02 26.85
N GLY A 146 3.98 8.31 27.14
CA GLY A 146 4.42 9.39 26.25
C GLY A 146 3.50 9.64 25.04
N GLY A 147 4.10 10.01 23.91
CA GLY A 147 3.40 10.29 22.67
C GLY A 147 4.26 11.06 21.68
N CYS A 148 3.85 11.11 20.41
CA CYS A 148 4.53 11.81 19.33
C CYS A 148 3.75 13.06 18.89
N GLN A 149 4.48 14.06 18.40
CA GLN A 149 3.90 15.27 17.83
C GLN A 149 3.87 15.15 16.31
N GLY A 150 2.87 15.75 15.69
CA GLY A 150 2.71 15.72 14.25
C GLY A 150 1.64 16.68 13.77
N ASN A 151 1.36 16.63 12.48
CA ASN A 151 0.33 17.42 11.83
C ASN A 151 -0.83 16.51 11.44
N LEU A 152 -2.03 16.87 11.87
CA LEU A 152 -3.27 16.27 11.38
C LEU A 152 -3.73 17.08 10.18
N LYS A 153 -3.62 16.51 8.99
CA LYS A 153 -4.11 17.06 7.73
C LYS A 153 -5.50 16.52 7.46
N VAL A 154 -6.46 17.42 7.34
CA VAL A 154 -7.83 17.08 7.00
C VAL A 154 -8.04 17.44 5.55
N GLU A 155 -8.32 16.42 4.75
CA GLU A 155 -8.46 16.50 3.30
C GLU A 155 -9.91 16.20 2.90
N GLY A 156 -10.23 16.30 1.61
CA GLY A 156 -11.60 16.12 1.12
C GLY A 156 -12.21 14.75 1.42
N GLU A 157 -11.41 13.67 1.38
CA GLU A 157 -11.91 12.29 1.53
C GLU A 157 -11.26 11.50 2.69
N ARG A 158 -10.24 12.07 3.32
CA ARG A 158 -9.41 11.38 4.31
C ARG A 158 -8.78 12.34 5.31
N ILE A 159 -8.29 11.77 6.40
CA ILE A 159 -7.43 12.44 7.38
C ILE A 159 -6.07 11.74 7.37
N ALA A 160 -5.00 12.52 7.31
CA ALA A 160 -3.63 12.03 7.42
C ALA A 160 -2.95 12.62 8.67
N TYR A 161 -2.43 11.75 9.54
CA TYR A 161 -1.51 12.13 10.60
C TYR A 161 -0.08 11.93 10.09
N GLU A 162 0.65 13.04 9.94
CA GLU A 162 2.05 13.05 9.55
C GLU A 162 2.93 13.38 10.75
N THR A 163 3.98 12.58 10.94
CA THR A 163 4.96 12.77 12.01
C THR A 163 6.33 12.27 11.55
N GLU A 164 7.38 12.84 12.12
CA GLU A 164 8.76 12.36 11.95
C GLU A 164 9.01 11.08 12.76
N HIS A 165 8.13 10.74 13.70
CA HIS A 165 8.23 9.50 14.47
C HIS A 165 7.93 8.28 13.58
N GLU A 166 8.94 7.43 13.39
CA GLU A 166 8.84 6.26 12.52
C GLU A 166 7.67 5.35 12.93
N GLY A 167 6.94 4.85 11.93
CA GLY A 167 5.85 3.91 12.13
C GLY A 167 4.59 4.47 12.76
N ASP A 168 4.51 5.79 13.03
CA ASP A 168 3.35 6.44 13.64
C ASP A 168 2.51 7.29 12.68
N ALA A 169 3.02 7.58 11.47
CA ALA A 169 2.22 8.21 10.43
C ALA A 169 1.00 7.34 10.08
N ARG A 170 -0.17 7.94 9.83
CA ARG A 170 -1.41 7.19 9.58
C ARG A 170 -2.32 7.94 8.61
N ILE A 171 -3.01 7.19 7.76
CA ILE A 171 -4.07 7.71 6.89
C ILE A 171 -5.33 6.92 7.16
N TRP A 172 -6.44 7.64 7.37
CA TRP A 172 -7.78 7.10 7.54
C TRP A 172 -8.73 7.76 6.56
N LEU A 173 -9.60 6.97 5.92
CA LEU A 173 -10.68 7.48 5.09
C LEU A 173 -11.87 7.83 5.98
N TYR A 174 -12.65 8.86 5.64
CA TYR A 174 -13.85 9.19 6.43
C TYR A 174 -14.85 8.03 6.51
N ARG A 175 -14.98 7.28 5.41
CA ARG A 175 -15.87 6.11 5.33
C ARG A 175 -15.48 4.98 6.31
N ASP A 176 -14.26 5.02 6.87
CA ASP A 176 -13.73 3.99 7.76
C ASP A 176 -13.88 4.36 9.25
N ILE A 177 -14.29 5.60 9.56
CA ILE A 177 -14.33 6.15 10.93
C ILE A 177 -15.71 6.67 11.37
N SER A 178 -16.74 6.54 10.51
CA SER A 178 -18.12 6.94 10.80
C SER A 178 -18.91 5.88 11.56
#